data_AF-A0AAW1UA72-F1
#
_entry.id   AF-A0AAW1UA72-F1
#
_cell.length_a   1.000
_cell.length_b   1.000
_cell.length_c   1.000
_cell.angle_alpha   90.00
_cell.angle_beta   90.00
_cell.angle_gamma   90.00
#
_symmetry.space_group_name_H-M   'P 1'
#
loop_
_entity.id
_entity.type
_entity.pdbx_description
1 polymer ?
#
loop_
_entity_poly.entity_id
_entity_poly.type
_entity_poly.pdbx_seq_one_letter_code
_entity_poly.pdbx_strand_id
1 'polypeptide(L)'
;MPGCLLCEDSRPNYLVQSSKLFIFFVFLILVNFSCGTKVSKECRFPGAPAHSSVTFTKENLGPGAVATYSCERGFELLGPSRRVCQNGEWLPEGIPFCALFRTA
;
A
#
# COMPACT_ATOMS: atom_id res chain seq x y z
N MET A 1 21.31 4.09 -25.66
CA MET A 1 21.44 5.26 -24.77
C MET A 1 20.70 4.94 -23.48
N PRO A 2 21.38 4.81 -22.33
CA PRO A 2 20.79 4.41 -21.06
C PRO A 2 20.33 5.62 -20.23
N GLY A 3 19.28 5.44 -19.44
CA GLY A 3 18.69 6.41 -18.51
C GLY A 3 17.20 6.07 -18.37
N CYS A 4 16.68 5.66 -17.21
CA CYS A 4 16.89 6.30 -15.92
C CYS A 4 17.29 5.32 -14.81
N LEU A 5 18.32 5.74 -14.07
CA LEU A 5 18.44 5.53 -12.64
C LEU A 5 17.23 6.15 -11.94
N LEU A 6 16.63 5.47 -10.97
CA LEU A 6 16.43 5.95 -9.59
C LEU A 6 15.66 4.89 -8.80
N CYS A 7 16.35 4.31 -7.81
CA CYS A 7 15.74 3.74 -6.62
C CYS A 7 15.21 4.91 -5.77
N GLU A 8 14.02 4.78 -5.20
CA GLU A 8 13.63 5.59 -4.05
C GLU A 8 13.47 4.70 -2.82
N ASP A 9 13.94 5.23 -1.70
CA ASP A 9 14.64 4.52 -0.63
C ASP A 9 13.70 4.17 0.54
N SER A 10 13.84 2.96 1.09
CA SER A 10 13.66 2.73 2.53
C SER A 10 14.40 1.45 2.94
N ARG A 11 15.73 1.51 3.00
CA ARG A 11 16.56 0.41 3.52
C ARG A 11 16.21 0.03 4.98
N PRO A 12 16.48 -1.23 5.40
CA PRO A 12 17.81 -1.54 5.93
C PRO A 12 18.43 -2.85 5.35
N ASN A 13 19.69 -2.72 4.87
CA ASN A 13 20.77 -3.73 4.82
C ASN A 13 20.56 -5.09 4.10
N TYR A 14 21.21 -5.31 2.93
CA TYR A 14 22.19 -6.42 2.67
C TYR A 14 22.69 -6.42 1.20
N LEU A 15 24.01 -6.45 1.01
CA LEU A 15 24.72 -6.60 -0.27
C LEU A 15 24.62 -8.06 -0.76
N VAL A 16 24.29 -8.36 -2.03
CA VAL A 16 24.90 -9.48 -2.81
C VAL A 16 24.65 -9.29 -4.32
N GLN A 17 25.71 -9.51 -5.09
CA GLN A 17 26.00 -9.01 -6.43
C GLN A 17 26.10 -10.17 -7.46
N SER A 18 25.68 -9.88 -8.69
CA SER A 18 25.89 -10.58 -9.97
C SER A 18 27.16 -11.47 -10.09
N SER A 19 27.02 -12.73 -10.57
CA SER A 19 27.72 -13.29 -11.77
C SER A 19 27.96 -14.83 -11.79
N LYS A 20 27.01 -15.54 -12.40
CA LYS A 20 27.05 -16.75 -13.27
C LYS A 20 27.98 -17.97 -13.08
N LEU A 21 29.07 -17.97 -12.32
CA LEU A 21 29.93 -19.18 -12.18
C LEU A 21 30.11 -19.67 -10.73
N PHE A 22 29.85 -18.81 -9.74
CA PHE A 22 29.66 -19.19 -8.34
C PHE A 22 28.34 -19.97 -8.10
N ILE A 23 27.51 -20.07 -9.15
CA ILE A 23 26.13 -20.55 -9.16
C ILE A 23 26.00 -22.06 -8.88
N PHE A 24 27.01 -22.89 -9.16
CA PHE A 24 26.88 -24.36 -9.05
C PHE A 24 27.09 -24.90 -7.63
N PHE A 25 28.10 -24.38 -6.90
CA PHE A 25 28.35 -24.74 -5.50
C PHE A 25 27.36 -24.05 -4.54
N VAL A 26 26.84 -22.90 -4.98
CA VAL A 26 25.83 -22.14 -4.26
C VAL A 26 24.45 -22.78 -4.49
N PHE A 27 24.17 -23.49 -5.59
CA PHE A 27 22.93 -24.26 -5.81
C PHE A 27 22.59 -25.30 -4.71
N LEU A 28 23.61 -25.90 -4.06
CA LEU A 28 23.42 -26.87 -2.96
C LEU A 28 23.32 -26.22 -1.58
N ILE A 29 23.85 -25.02 -1.38
CA ILE A 29 23.66 -24.22 -0.15
C ILE A 29 22.41 -23.31 -0.25
N LEU A 30 21.99 -22.93 -1.46
CA LEU A 30 20.85 -22.06 -1.78
C LEU A 30 19.48 -22.73 -1.63
N VAL A 31 19.38 -24.05 -1.56
CA VAL A 31 18.11 -24.71 -1.19
C VAL A 31 17.67 -24.38 0.25
N ASN A 32 18.48 -23.62 1.00
CA ASN A 32 18.10 -23.01 2.29
C ASN A 32 18.16 -21.46 2.32
N PHE A 33 18.42 -20.76 1.21
CA PHE A 33 18.44 -19.29 1.21
C PHE A 33 17.74 -18.70 -0.02
N SER A 34 16.44 -18.94 -0.12
CA SER A 34 15.59 -18.13 -1.00
C SER A 34 15.38 -16.76 -0.36
N CYS A 35 16.22 -15.77 -0.69
CA CYS A 35 15.90 -14.39 -0.35
C CYS A 35 14.81 -13.88 -1.33
N GLY A 36 13.56 -14.17 -0.99
CA GLY A 36 12.41 -13.56 -1.64
C GLY A 36 12.20 -12.17 -1.04
N THR A 37 12.51 -11.12 -1.79
CA THR A 37 12.04 -9.78 -1.41
C THR A 37 10.53 -9.74 -1.62
N LYS A 38 9.76 -9.70 -0.53
CA LYS A 38 8.32 -9.43 -0.58
C LYS A 38 8.14 -8.00 -1.03
N VAL A 39 8.03 -7.77 -2.35
CA VAL A 39 7.64 -6.45 -2.89
C VAL A 39 6.18 -6.25 -2.51
N SER A 40 5.96 -5.52 -1.42
CA SER A 40 4.64 -5.23 -0.90
C SER A 40 4.02 -4.13 -1.76
N LYS A 41 3.03 -4.48 -2.59
CA LYS A 41 2.37 -3.50 -3.47
C LYS A 41 1.70 -2.42 -2.64
N GLU A 42 2.07 -1.17 -2.88
CA GLU A 42 1.39 -0.01 -2.33
C GLU A 42 0.03 0.18 -3.01
N CYS A 43 -0.93 0.67 -2.24
CA CYS A 43 -2.23 1.05 -2.76
C CYS A 43 -2.17 2.46 -3.36
N ARG A 44 -2.97 2.69 -4.39
CA ARG A 44 -3.19 4.03 -4.92
C ARG A 44 -4.06 4.84 -3.96
N PHE A 45 -4.20 6.14 -4.18
CA PHE A 45 -5.14 6.94 -3.39
C PHE A 45 -6.57 6.35 -3.46
N PRO A 46 -7.25 6.09 -2.33
CA PRO A 46 -8.52 5.35 -2.33
C PRO A 46 -9.72 6.16 -2.83
N GLY A 47 -9.53 7.45 -3.13
CA GLY A 47 -10.59 8.40 -3.47
C GLY A 47 -11.17 9.09 -2.24
N ALA A 48 -11.66 10.32 -2.44
CA ALA A 48 -12.28 11.16 -1.42
C ALA A 48 -13.65 11.65 -1.94
N PRO A 49 -14.77 11.12 -1.42
CA PRO A 49 -16.12 11.58 -1.74
C PRO A 49 -16.37 13.05 -1.43
N ALA A 50 -17.39 13.64 -2.05
CA ALA A 50 -17.86 14.97 -1.68
C ALA A 50 -18.30 15.01 -0.21
N HIS A 51 -18.07 16.16 0.44
CA HIS A 51 -18.38 16.38 1.87
C HIS A 51 -17.71 15.38 2.82
N SER A 52 -16.57 14.83 2.42
CA SER A 52 -15.79 13.89 3.22
C SER A 52 -14.34 14.35 3.38
N SER A 53 -13.72 13.89 4.46
CA SER A 53 -12.29 13.98 4.71
C SER A 53 -11.73 12.58 4.95
N VAL A 54 -10.50 12.35 4.49
CA VAL A 54 -9.80 11.07 4.59
C VAL A 54 -8.52 11.24 5.39
N THR A 55 -8.36 10.46 6.46
CA THR A 55 -7.16 10.45 7.30
C THR A 55 -6.46 9.10 7.20
N PHE A 56 -5.14 9.11 7.07
CA PHE A 56 -4.33 7.90 6.96
C PHE A 56 -3.56 7.63 8.25
N THR A 57 -3.34 6.34 8.57
CA THR A 57 -2.51 5.93 9.71
C THR A 57 -1.01 6.01 9.44
N LYS A 58 -0.62 6.11 8.17
CA LYS A 58 0.78 6.16 7.72
C LYS A 58 0.88 7.17 6.58
N GLU A 59 2.06 7.78 6.41
CA GLU A 59 2.34 8.68 5.28
C GLU A 59 2.36 7.91 3.94
N ASN A 60 2.90 6.69 3.97
CA ASN A 60 2.94 5.81 2.81
C ASN A 60 1.70 4.91 2.74
N LEU A 61 1.16 4.71 1.54
CA LEU A 61 -0.01 3.86 1.27
C LEU A 61 0.38 2.38 1.08
N GLY A 62 1.40 1.92 1.79
CA GLY A 62 1.85 0.52 1.76
C GLY A 62 0.87 -0.45 2.45
N PRO A 63 1.11 -1.77 2.35
CA PRO A 63 0.24 -2.75 2.99
C PRO A 63 0.07 -2.53 4.50
N GLY A 64 -1.18 -2.68 4.95
CA GLY A 64 -1.61 -2.37 6.30
C GLY A 64 -1.82 -0.88 6.60
N ALA A 65 -1.64 0.03 5.63
CA ALA A 65 -2.12 1.41 5.76
C ALA A 65 -3.64 1.42 5.90
N VAL A 66 -4.18 2.31 6.73
CA VAL A 66 -5.62 2.42 7.00
C VAL A 66 -6.09 3.82 6.62
N ALA A 67 -7.06 3.88 5.72
CA ALA A 67 -7.79 5.09 5.36
C ALA A 67 -9.07 5.18 6.20
N THR A 68 -9.27 6.29 6.90
CA THR A 68 -10.46 6.56 7.72
C THR A 68 -11.23 7.71 7.12
N TYR A 69 -12.51 7.50 6.86
CA TYR A 69 -13.43 8.46 6.26
C TYR A 69 -14.29 9.13 7.33
N SER A 70 -14.45 10.44 7.22
CA SER A 70 -15.32 11.25 8.06
C SER A 70 -16.11 12.23 7.20
N CYS A 71 -17.40 12.42 7.49
CA CYS A 71 -18.24 13.38 6.79
C CYS A 71 -18.24 14.76 7.48
N GLU A 72 -18.50 15.79 6.70
CA GLU A 72 -18.79 17.14 7.21
C GLU A 72 -20.06 17.17 8.07
N ARG A 73 -20.20 18.22 8.88
CA ARG A 73 -21.36 18.38 9.75
C ARG A 73 -22.65 18.48 8.91
N GLY A 74 -23.67 17.71 9.29
CA GLY A 74 -24.94 17.64 8.55
C GLY A 74 -24.98 16.54 7.49
N PHE A 75 -23.89 15.77 7.34
CA PHE A 75 -23.84 14.60 6.48
C PHE A 75 -23.60 13.33 7.30
N GLU A 76 -24.20 12.24 6.85
CA GLU A 76 -24.04 10.90 7.39
C GLU A 76 -23.22 10.04 6.42
N LEU A 77 -22.30 9.25 6.97
CA LEU A 77 -21.45 8.36 6.18
C LEU A 77 -22.21 7.07 5.83
N LEU A 78 -22.31 6.79 4.54
CA LEU A 78 -22.90 5.58 4.01
C LEU A 78 -21.79 4.70 3.42
N GLY A 79 -21.64 3.49 3.97
CA GLY A 79 -20.62 2.53 3.60
C GLY A 79 -19.48 2.40 4.63
N PRO A 80 -18.32 1.87 4.24
CA PRO A 80 -17.24 1.56 5.17
C PRO A 80 -16.52 2.83 5.65
N SER A 81 -16.49 3.04 6.97
CA SER A 81 -15.75 4.14 7.60
C SER A 81 -14.24 3.98 7.60
N ARG A 82 -13.76 2.75 7.45
CA ARG A 82 -12.33 2.43 7.39
C ARG A 82 -12.05 1.42 6.30
N ARG A 83 -10.96 1.64 5.58
CA ARG A 83 -10.44 0.73 4.54
C ARG A 83 -8.96 0.47 4.79
N VAL A 84 -8.52 -0.76 4.53
CA VAL A 84 -7.15 -1.23 4.75
C VAL A 84 -6.52 -1.56 3.41
N CYS A 85 -5.29 -1.09 3.20
CA CYS A 85 -4.50 -1.44 2.04
C CYS A 85 -3.98 -2.87 2.16
N GLN A 86 -4.39 -3.76 1.25
CA GLN A 86 -3.92 -5.13 1.18
C GLN A 86 -3.55 -5.45 -0.27
N ASN A 87 -2.29 -5.81 -0.51
CA ASN A 87 -1.77 -6.20 -1.84
C ASN A 87 -2.02 -5.19 -2.96
N GLY A 88 -2.07 -3.89 -2.64
CA GLY A 88 -2.32 -2.82 -3.61
C GLY A 88 -3.80 -2.47 -3.80
N GLU A 89 -4.70 -3.12 -3.06
CA GLU A 89 -6.15 -2.87 -3.09
C GLU A 89 -6.68 -2.41 -1.73
N TRP A 90 -7.72 -1.59 -1.75
CA TRP A 90 -8.37 -1.09 -0.54
C TRP A 90 -9.58 -1.93 -0.18
N LEU A 91 -9.54 -2.55 1.00
CA LEU A 91 -10.59 -3.44 1.50
C LEU A 91 -11.27 -2.87 2.75
N PRO A 92 -12.60 -2.98 2.89
CA PRO A 92 -13.53 -3.53 1.90
C PRO A 92 -13.62 -2.68 0.63
N GLU A 93 -14.06 -3.30 -0.47
CA GLU A 93 -14.25 -2.63 -1.76
C GLU A 93 -15.41 -1.62 -1.68
N GLY A 94 -15.38 -0.62 -2.55
CA GLY A 94 -16.35 0.46 -2.58
C GLY A 94 -15.87 1.69 -1.82
N ILE A 95 -15.99 2.85 -2.47
CA ILE A 95 -15.73 4.14 -1.85
C ILE A 95 -17.02 4.53 -1.10
N PRO A 96 -16.98 4.86 0.21
CA PRO A 96 -18.17 5.31 0.93
C PRO A 96 -18.66 6.65 0.35
N PHE A 97 -19.83 7.13 0.75
CA PHE A 97 -20.30 8.46 0.36
C PHE A 97 -21.02 9.13 1.53
N CYS A 98 -20.99 10.46 1.54
CA CYS A 98 -21.65 11.27 2.56
C CYS A 98 -22.98 11.78 2.01
N ALA A 99 -24.08 11.49 2.70
CA ALA A 99 -25.43 11.95 2.35
C ALA A 99 -25.96 12.94 3.38
N LEU A 100 -26.71 13.96 2.94
CA LEU A 100 -27.30 14.94 3.86
C LEU A 100 -28.24 14.24 4.85
N PHE A 101 -27.96 14.42 6.14
CA PHE A 101 -28.84 13.95 7.21
C PHE A 101 -30.00 14.93 7.35
N ARG A 102 -31.14 14.62 6.74
CA ARG A 102 -32.37 15.41 6.94
C ARG A 102 -33.09 14.89 8.17
N THR A 103 -32.97 15.61 9.29
CA THR A 103 -33.87 15.46 10.43
C THR A 103 -35.28 15.86 10.00
N ALA A 104 -36.22 14.91 10.09
CA ALA A 104 -37.66 15.16 9.95
C ALA A 104 -38.22 15.86 11.19
#